data_AF-X0TPA6-F1
#
_entry.id   AF-X0TPA6-F1
#
_cell.length_a   1.000
_cell.length_b   1.000
_cell.length_c   1.000
_cell.angle_alpha   90.00
_cell.angle_beta   90.00
_cell.angle_gamma   90.00
#
_symmetry.space_group_name_H-M   'P 1'
#
loop_
_entity.id
_entity.type
_entity.pdbx_description
1 polymer ?
#
loop_
_entity_poly.entity_id
_entity_poly.type
_entity_poly.pdbx_seq_one_letter_code
_entity_poly.pdbx_strand_id
1 'polypeptide(L)'
;QVFFETARGISRVISEGGEKWSPPAAVPAAGGGRQPAVSLGAGKLWLVWSAGPEESADLYLASSKDDGATWTKPRRLTSGKTADGEPSILVDKENTVWIAFIRSHHDKKELWTLHFPAGQR
;
A
#
# COMPACT_ATOMS: atom_id res chain seq x y z
N GLN A 1 4.18 -22.99 23.05
CA GLN A 1 5.22 -22.14 23.63
C GLN A 1 6.37 -22.07 22.62
N VAL A 2 6.74 -20.89 22.15
CA VAL A 2 7.89 -20.71 21.25
C VAL A 2 8.66 -19.48 21.71
N PHE A 3 9.93 -19.66 22.04
CA PHE A 3 10.88 -18.60 22.37
C PHE A 3 11.77 -18.34 21.16
N PHE A 4 12.03 -17.07 20.83
CA PHE A 4 13.28 -16.65 20.21
C PHE A 4 13.57 -15.20 20.61
N GLU A 5 14.71 -15.00 21.24
CA GLU A 5 15.41 -13.72 21.34
C GLU A 5 16.70 -13.87 20.53
N THR A 6 16.97 -12.94 19.62
CA THR A 6 18.32 -12.38 19.46
C THR A 6 18.25 -11.00 18.84
N ALA A 7 19.19 -10.17 19.31
CA ALA A 7 19.37 -8.75 19.06
C ALA A 7 19.28 -8.27 17.60
N ARG A 8 18.64 -7.11 17.48
CA ARG A 8 18.58 -6.16 16.34
C ARG A 8 17.67 -6.55 15.17
N GLY A 9 16.53 -5.89 15.16
CA GLY A 9 15.53 -5.93 14.09
C GLY A 9 14.30 -6.70 14.54
N ILE A 10 13.17 -6.01 14.67
CA ILE A 10 11.91 -6.61 15.09
C ILE A 10 11.56 -7.73 14.11
N SER A 11 11.60 -8.98 14.58
CA SER A 11 11.10 -10.13 13.84
C SER A 11 9.76 -10.60 14.43
N ARG A 12 8.79 -10.78 13.52
CA ARG A 12 7.68 -11.75 13.55
C ARG A 12 6.42 -11.39 14.35
N VAL A 13 5.28 -11.57 13.68
CA VAL A 13 3.98 -11.90 14.30
C VAL A 13 3.63 -13.35 13.89
N ILE A 14 3.09 -14.11 14.84
CA ILE A 14 2.71 -15.53 14.71
C ILE A 14 1.26 -15.58 14.21
N SER A 15 0.97 -16.30 13.12
CA SER A 15 -0.40 -16.79 12.87
C SER A 15 -0.61 -18.03 13.73
N GLU A 16 -1.65 -18.01 14.57
CA GLU A 16 -2.05 -19.19 15.33
C GLU A 16 -2.62 -20.22 14.35
N GLY A 17 -1.87 -21.30 14.09
CA GLY A 17 -2.37 -22.41 13.26
C GLY A 17 -1.32 -23.20 12.48
N GLY A 18 -0.09 -22.69 12.32
CA GLY A 18 0.93 -23.37 11.51
C GLY A 18 0.67 -23.27 10.00
N GLU A 19 -0.16 -22.31 9.57
CA GLU A 19 -0.40 -22.05 8.15
C GLU A 19 0.88 -21.58 7.46
N LYS A 20 1.16 -22.22 6.33
CA LYS A 20 2.28 -21.89 5.46
C LYS A 20 1.88 -20.67 4.64
N TRP A 21 2.73 -19.63 4.67
CA TRP A 21 2.63 -18.50 3.76
C TRP A 21 2.51 -18.96 2.31
N SER A 22 1.74 -18.23 1.50
CA SER A 22 1.78 -18.42 0.05
C SER A 22 3.16 -18.05 -0.50
N PRO A 23 3.59 -18.65 -1.62
CA PRO A 23 4.76 -18.18 -2.33
C PRO A 23 4.64 -16.69 -2.71
N PRO A 24 5.74 -15.92 -2.74
CA PRO A 24 5.71 -14.54 -3.20
C PRO A 24 5.14 -14.44 -4.63
N ALA A 25 4.18 -13.54 -4.82
CA ALA A 25 3.58 -13.25 -6.12
C ALA A 25 3.84 -11.79 -6.50
N ALA A 26 4.20 -11.55 -7.76
CA ALA A 26 4.34 -10.20 -8.28
C ALA A 26 2.97 -9.55 -8.45
N VAL A 27 2.85 -8.27 -8.12
CA VAL A 27 1.70 -7.43 -8.51
C VAL A 27 1.96 -6.94 -9.94
N PRO A 28 1.25 -7.47 -10.95
CA PRO A 28 1.51 -7.08 -12.33
C PRO A 28 1.22 -5.59 -12.52
N ALA A 29 2.04 -4.91 -13.32
CA ALA A 29 1.97 -3.47 -13.59
C ALA A 29 2.36 -2.52 -12.44
N ALA A 30 2.77 -3.01 -11.26
CA ALA A 30 3.38 -2.19 -10.21
C ALA A 30 4.89 -1.92 -10.44
N GLY A 31 5.36 -1.94 -11.69
CA GLY A 31 6.78 -1.88 -12.05
C GLY A 31 7.49 -0.65 -11.47
N GLY A 32 8.61 -0.88 -10.77
CA GLY A 32 9.35 0.17 -10.06
C GLY A 32 8.62 0.74 -8.83
N GLY A 33 7.57 0.07 -8.37
CA GLY A 33 6.80 0.44 -7.18
C GLY A 33 7.64 0.35 -5.92
N ARG A 34 7.49 1.35 -5.05
CA ARG A 34 8.21 1.52 -3.80
C ARG A 34 7.20 1.84 -2.69
N GLN A 35 7.63 1.64 -1.44
CA GLN A 35 6.87 2.02 -0.25
C GLN A 35 5.41 1.51 -0.27
N PRO A 36 5.18 0.19 -0.42
CA PRO A 36 3.83 -0.34 -0.53
C PRO A 36 3.11 -0.28 0.83
N ALA A 37 1.81 -0.04 0.80
CA ALA A 37 0.91 -0.24 1.93
C ALA A 37 -0.37 -0.96 1.47
N VAL A 38 -0.85 -1.88 2.29
CA VAL A 38 -2.02 -2.74 1.97
C VAL A 38 -3.06 -2.67 3.07
N SER A 39 -4.34 -2.69 2.70
CA SER A 39 -5.47 -2.78 3.62
C SER A 39 -6.54 -3.73 3.10
N LEU A 40 -7.28 -4.36 4.00
CA LEU A 40 -8.44 -5.19 3.70
C LEU A 40 -9.70 -4.46 4.16
N GLY A 41 -10.67 -4.31 3.27
CA GLY A 41 -11.97 -3.72 3.60
C GLY A 41 -13.05 -4.24 2.66
N ALA A 42 -14.24 -4.54 3.21
CA ALA A 42 -15.38 -5.08 2.47
C ALA A 42 -15.03 -6.28 1.55
N GLY A 43 -14.17 -7.19 2.03
CA GLY A 43 -13.75 -8.39 1.29
C GLY A 43 -12.84 -8.11 0.09
N LYS A 44 -12.17 -6.96 0.07
CA LYS A 44 -11.29 -6.53 -1.02
C LYS A 44 -9.97 -6.01 -0.48
N LEU A 45 -8.86 -6.50 -1.02
CA LEU A 45 -7.54 -5.94 -0.74
C LEU A 45 -7.34 -4.66 -1.56
N TRP A 46 -6.74 -3.67 -0.93
CA TRP A 46 -6.31 -2.42 -1.55
C TRP A 46 -4.82 -2.24 -1.33
N LEU A 47 -4.08 -2.03 -2.40
CA LEU A 47 -2.65 -1.81 -2.38
C LEU A 47 -2.36 -0.44 -2.95
N VAL A 48 -1.65 0.39 -2.19
CA VAL A 48 -1.11 1.68 -2.62
C VAL A 48 0.41 1.61 -2.63
N TRP A 49 1.04 2.26 -3.60
CA TRP A 49 2.50 2.36 -3.69
C TRP A 49 2.90 3.65 -4.41
N SER A 50 4.15 4.06 -4.25
CA SER A 50 4.75 5.15 -5.04
C SER A 50 5.48 4.58 -6.25
N ALA A 51 5.37 5.22 -7.41
CA ALA A 51 6.10 4.82 -8.63
C ALA A 51 6.43 6.03 -9.51
N GLY A 52 7.43 5.89 -10.37
CA GLY A 52 7.98 6.96 -11.20
C GLY A 52 9.34 7.46 -10.72
N PRO A 53 9.89 8.53 -11.30
CA PRO A 53 11.15 9.15 -10.89
C PRO A 53 11.11 9.58 -9.41
N GLU A 54 12.24 9.55 -8.71
CA GLU A 54 12.29 9.88 -7.27
C GLU A 54 11.79 11.29 -6.94
N GLU A 55 12.13 12.28 -7.75
CA GLU A 55 11.74 13.69 -7.57
C GLU A 55 10.28 14.00 -7.92
N SER A 56 9.61 13.06 -8.61
CA SER A 56 8.27 13.26 -9.17
C SER A 56 7.43 11.98 -9.11
N ALA A 57 7.65 11.16 -8.09
CA ALA A 57 6.91 9.91 -7.93
C ALA A 57 5.44 10.23 -7.65
N ASP A 58 4.54 9.41 -8.19
CA ASP A 58 3.12 9.51 -7.90
C ASP A 58 2.63 8.29 -7.14
N LEU A 59 1.48 8.43 -6.48
CA LEU A 59 0.79 7.32 -5.87
C LEU A 59 -0.07 6.57 -6.88
N TYR A 60 -0.01 5.25 -6.80
CA TYR A 60 -0.82 4.33 -7.58
C TYR A 60 -1.58 3.40 -6.65
N LEU A 61 -2.74 2.95 -7.12
CA LEU A 61 -3.63 2.08 -6.38
C LEU A 61 -4.08 0.91 -7.25
N ALA A 62 -4.07 -0.28 -6.68
CA ALA A 62 -4.72 -1.45 -7.24
C ALA A 62 -5.49 -2.17 -6.15
N SER A 63 -6.33 -3.10 -6.57
CA SER A 63 -7.17 -3.85 -5.65
C SER A 63 -7.37 -5.29 -6.13
N SER A 64 -7.63 -6.18 -5.20
CA SER A 64 -7.85 -7.61 -5.45
C SER A 64 -9.11 -8.06 -4.72
N LYS A 65 -9.87 -8.95 -5.36
CA LYS A 65 -11.07 -9.61 -4.79
C LYS A 65 -10.84 -11.11 -4.52
N ASP A 66 -9.64 -11.60 -4.78
CA ASP A 66 -9.24 -13.00 -4.75
C ASP A 66 -7.93 -13.16 -3.96
N ASP A 67 -7.87 -12.48 -2.81
CA ASP A 67 -6.78 -12.56 -1.83
C ASP A 67 -5.38 -12.32 -2.41
N GLY A 68 -5.30 -11.44 -3.40
CA GLY A 68 -4.05 -11.02 -4.05
C GLY A 68 -3.62 -11.92 -5.20
N ALA A 69 -4.42 -12.92 -5.60
CA ALA A 69 -4.14 -13.76 -6.76
C ALA A 69 -4.18 -12.95 -8.07
N THR A 70 -5.13 -12.03 -8.20
CA THR A 70 -5.20 -11.07 -9.31
C THR A 70 -5.43 -9.65 -8.81
N TRP A 71 -4.90 -8.68 -9.56
CA TRP A 71 -4.99 -7.26 -9.24
C TRP A 71 -5.61 -6.49 -10.39
N THR A 72 -6.41 -5.47 -10.06
CA THR A 72 -6.90 -4.51 -11.05
C THR A 72 -5.75 -3.75 -11.70
N LYS A 73 -5.97 -3.19 -12.90
CA LYS A 73 -5.03 -2.24 -13.49
C LYS A 73 -4.75 -1.09 -12.50
N PRO A 74 -3.48 -0.69 -12.31
CA PRO A 74 -3.14 0.43 -11.44
C PRO A 74 -3.87 1.72 -11.84
N ARG A 75 -4.51 2.37 -10.86
CA ARG A 75 -5.05 3.72 -11.00
C ARG A 75 -4.07 4.71 -10.39
N ARG A 76 -3.60 5.67 -11.18
CA ARG A 76 -2.81 6.81 -10.68
C ARG A 76 -3.72 7.71 -9.84
N LEU A 77 -3.31 7.98 -8.60
CA LEU A 77 -4.07 8.78 -7.64
C LEU A 77 -3.61 10.24 -7.58
N THR A 78 -2.32 10.47 -7.78
CA THR A 78 -1.73 11.81 -7.79
C THR A 78 -1.04 12.09 -9.11
N SER A 79 -0.96 13.36 -9.49
CA SER A 79 -0.26 13.80 -10.69
C SER A 79 0.34 15.18 -10.44
N GLY A 80 1.56 15.20 -9.94
CA GLY A 80 2.24 16.42 -9.49
C GLY A 80 3.62 16.61 -10.10
N LYS A 81 4.22 17.77 -9.84
CA LYS A 81 5.64 18.05 -10.15
C LYS A 81 6.60 17.61 -9.04
N THR A 82 6.05 17.13 -7.93
CA THR A 82 6.74 16.79 -6.69
C THR A 82 6.45 15.35 -6.33
N ALA A 83 7.36 14.71 -5.59
CA ALA A 83 7.22 13.33 -5.21
C ALA A 83 6.16 13.13 -4.12
N ASP A 84 5.22 12.22 -4.37
CA ASP A 84 4.29 11.68 -3.39
C ASP A 84 4.72 10.25 -3.04
N GLY A 85 4.98 10.00 -1.75
CA GLY A 85 5.53 8.74 -1.28
C GLY A 85 5.16 8.41 0.16
N GLU A 86 5.72 7.30 0.65
CA GLU A 86 5.50 6.79 2.01
C GLU A 86 3.99 6.67 2.37
N PRO A 87 3.16 6.05 1.51
CA PRO A 87 1.73 6.00 1.74
C PRO A 87 1.38 5.09 2.92
N SER A 88 0.30 5.45 3.60
CA SER A 88 -0.47 4.63 4.52
C SER A 88 -1.93 4.58 4.04
N ILE A 89 -2.61 3.45 4.24
CA ILE A 89 -3.95 3.22 3.73
C ILE A 89 -4.87 2.59 4.79
N LEU A 90 -6.12 3.03 4.79
CA LEU A 90 -7.21 2.50 5.63
C LEU A 90 -8.48 2.39 4.77
N VAL A 91 -9.30 1.36 5.02
CA VAL A 91 -10.68 1.30 4.53
C VAL A 91 -11.62 1.33 5.72
N ASP A 92 -12.52 2.31 5.77
CA ASP A 92 -13.48 2.43 6.87
C ASP A 92 -14.72 1.54 6.67
N LYS A 93 -15.62 1.55 7.67
CA LYS A 93 -16.85 0.74 7.67
C LYS A 93 -17.87 1.19 6.62
N GLU A 94 -17.80 2.43 6.16
CA GLU A 94 -18.56 2.99 5.05
C GLU A 94 -17.96 2.65 3.68
N ASN A 95 -16.87 1.85 3.64
CA ASN A 95 -16.14 1.47 2.44
C ASN A 95 -15.50 2.68 1.73
N THR A 96 -15.07 3.68 2.49
CA THR A 96 -14.22 4.78 2.02
C THR A 96 -12.76 4.36 2.16
N VAL A 97 -11.99 4.56 1.11
CA VAL A 97 -10.53 4.37 1.13
C VAL A 97 -9.87 5.68 1.51
N TRP A 98 -9.13 5.68 2.60
CA TRP A 98 -8.32 6.80 3.10
C TRP A 98 -6.85 6.52 2.84
N ILE A 99 -6.12 7.51 2.33
CA ILE A 99 -4.69 7.43 2.06
C ILE A 99 -4.02 8.66 2.66
N ALA A 100 -3.05 8.44 3.54
CA ALA A 100 -2.13 9.46 4.03
C ALA A 100 -0.76 9.25 3.39
N PHE A 101 -0.05 10.32 3.06
CA PHE A 101 1.23 10.23 2.36
C PHE A 101 2.10 11.47 2.60
N ILE A 102 3.39 11.34 2.29
CA ILE A 102 4.33 12.44 2.33
C ILE A 102 4.48 13.03 0.93
N ARG A 103 4.23 14.32 0.80
CA ARG A 103 4.59 15.10 -0.38
C ARG A 103 5.93 15.77 -0.13
N SER A 104 6.92 15.46 -0.96
CA SER A 104 8.27 16.00 -0.89
C SER A 104 8.49 17.04 -1.98
N HIS A 105 8.69 18.28 -1.55
CA HIS A 105 9.25 19.35 -2.35
C HIS A 105 10.77 19.38 -2.14
N HIS A 106 11.49 20.12 -2.98
CA HIS A 106 12.95 20.24 -2.90
C HIS A 106 13.46 20.69 -1.51
N ASP A 107 12.68 21.50 -0.78
CA ASP A 107 13.06 22.12 0.49
C ASP A 107 12.15 21.73 1.68
N LYS A 108 11.03 21.03 1.44
CA LYS A 108 10.06 20.70 2.49
C LYS A 108 9.37 19.36 2.26
N LYS A 109 8.99 18.72 3.37
CA LYS A 109 8.10 17.55 3.39
C LYS A 109 6.81 17.90 4.10
N GLU A 110 5.69 17.51 3.53
CA GLU A 110 4.35 17.79 4.06
C GLU A 110 3.55 16.50 4.18
N LEU A 111 2.72 16.40 5.22
CA LEU A 111 1.76 15.32 5.39
C LEU A 111 0.46 15.68 4.68
N TRP A 112 0.01 14.81 3.77
CA TRP A 112 -1.20 14.98 2.99
C TRP A 112 -2.14 13.79 3.16
N THR A 113 -3.43 14.02 2.95
CA THR A 113 -4.43 12.95 2.89
C THR A 113 -5.30 13.09 1.65
N LEU A 114 -5.81 11.97 1.16
CA LEU A 114 -6.89 11.90 0.18
C LEU A 114 -7.81 10.74 0.53
N HIS A 115 -9.06 10.81 0.10
CA HIS A 115 -9.99 9.71 0.27
C HIS A 115 -11.04 9.67 -0.85
N PHE A 116 -11.61 8.50 -1.08
CA PHE A 116 -12.70 8.31 -2.03
C PHE A 116 -13.56 7.11 -1.62
N PRO A 117 -14.87 7.12 -1.92
CA PRO A 117 -15.70 5.93 -1.78
C PRO A 117 -15.19 4.83 -2.72
N ALA A 118 -14.95 3.62 -2.20
CA ALA A 118 -14.46 2.47 -2.99
C ALA A 118 -15.35 2.11 -4.20
N GLY A 119 -16.61 2.54 -4.20
CA GLY A 119 -17.60 2.26 -5.25
C GLY A 119 -17.61 3.25 -6.42
N GLN A 120 -16.89 4.37 -6.35
CA GLN A 120 -16.85 5.34 -7.45
C GLN A 120 -15.59 5.13 -8.32
N ARG A 121 -15.83 4.91 -9.61
CA ARG A 121 -14.79 4.69 -10.64
C ARG A 121 -14.06 5.99 -10.94
#